data_AF-A0A1H9V1D1-F1
#
_entry.id   AF-A0A1H9V1D1-F1
#
_cell.length_a   1.000
_cell.length_b   1.000
_cell.length_c   1.000
_cell.angle_alpha   90.00
_cell.angle_beta   90.00
_cell.angle_gamma   90.00
#
_symmetry.space_group_name_H-M   'P 1'
#
loop_
_entity.id
_entity.type
_entity.pdbx_description
1 polymer ?
#
loop_
_entity_poly.entity_id
_entity_poly.type
_entity_poly.pdbx_seq_one_letter_code
_entity_poly.pdbx_strand_id
1 'polypeptide(L)'
;MPVGGSHGSSARWATAFDGFPESLRLTLTGNNSPLSVTCQGYVKITDDFLAAAQRDGGARPEVRGRDLFLVALAISWVRGAAMADESSHPGLCALLRTGWENPDDRSADR
;
A
#
# COMPACT_ATOMS: atom_id res chain seq x y z
N MET A 1 34.37 9.49 22.25
CA MET A 1 33.85 8.10 22.28
C MET A 1 32.47 8.14 22.94
N PRO A 2 31.48 7.35 22.48
CA PRO A 2 30.48 7.68 21.44
C PRO A 2 29.06 7.76 22.04
N VAL A 3 28.00 8.18 21.32
CA VAL A 3 27.01 7.38 20.54
C VAL A 3 26.32 8.37 19.57
N GLY A 4 26.15 8.20 18.26
CA GLY A 4 26.02 6.98 17.44
C GLY A 4 24.53 6.69 17.17
N GLY A 5 23.90 7.32 16.17
CA GLY A 5 22.49 7.03 15.88
C GLY A 5 21.91 7.74 14.67
N SER A 6 22.31 7.27 13.48
CA SER A 6 21.58 7.48 12.23
C SER A 6 20.09 7.13 12.42
N HIS A 7 19.19 8.11 12.37
CA HIS A 7 17.77 7.85 12.12
C HIS A 7 17.45 8.34 10.71
N GLY A 8 17.47 7.37 9.80
CA GLY A 8 17.34 7.56 8.36
C GLY A 8 16.03 8.23 7.95
N SER A 9 16.16 9.18 7.02
CA SER A 9 15.49 9.30 5.71
C SER A 9 14.02 8.85 5.53
N SER A 10 13.23 8.74 6.60
CA SER A 10 11.92 8.10 6.55
C SER A 10 10.72 9.01 6.84
N ALA A 11 10.96 10.32 7.00
CA ALA A 11 9.90 11.24 7.40
C ALA A 11 9.23 11.96 6.21
N ARG A 12 9.74 11.83 4.98
CA ARG A 12 9.26 12.64 3.84
C ARG A 12 7.89 12.20 3.30
N TRP A 13 7.45 10.98 3.59
CA TRP A 13 6.15 10.47 3.14
C TRP A 13 5.00 10.82 4.10
N ALA A 14 5.32 11.44 5.25
CA ALA A 14 4.37 11.68 6.32
C ALA A 14 3.55 12.99 6.17
N THR A 15 3.83 13.80 5.14
CA THR A 15 3.07 15.04 4.89
C THR A 15 1.66 14.79 4.35
N ALA A 16 1.39 13.57 3.87
CA ALA A 16 0.03 13.10 3.57
C ALA A 16 -0.88 12.99 4.82
N PHE A 17 -0.28 13.00 6.02
CA PHE A 17 -0.99 12.90 7.31
C PHE A 17 -0.97 14.22 8.12
N ASP A 18 -0.46 15.32 7.57
CA ASP A 18 -0.36 16.62 8.27
C ASP A 18 -1.75 17.25 8.61
N GLY A 19 -2.85 16.63 8.17
CA GLY A 19 -4.22 17.03 8.52
C GLY A 19 -4.83 16.26 9.69
N PHE A 20 -4.16 15.22 10.23
CA PHE A 20 -4.69 14.45 11.35
C PHE A 20 -4.18 14.97 12.70
N PRO A 21 -5.05 15.16 13.72
CA PRO A 21 -4.61 15.43 15.08
C PRO A 21 -3.60 14.37 15.53
N GLU A 22 -2.52 14.79 16.20
CA GLU A 22 -1.44 13.89 16.65
C GLU A 22 -1.96 12.70 17.48
N SER A 23 -3.06 12.89 18.21
CA SER A 23 -3.76 11.83 18.95
C SER A 23 -4.26 10.69 18.06
N LEU A 24 -4.67 10.99 16.83
CA LEU A 24 -5.17 10.01 15.87
C LEU A 24 -4.02 9.33 15.13
N ARG A 25 -2.91 10.05 14.85
CA ARG A 25 -1.66 9.44 14.36
C ARG A 25 -1.14 8.40 15.35
N LEU A 26 -1.00 8.76 16.63
CA LEU A 26 -0.49 7.85 17.67
C LEU A 26 -1.38 6.61 17.88
N THR A 27 -2.70 6.78 17.75
CA THR A 27 -3.67 5.67 17.84
C THR A 27 -3.61 4.75 16.62
N LEU A 28 -3.26 5.25 15.44
CA LEU A 28 -3.08 4.45 14.23
C LEU A 28 -1.73 3.72 14.20
N THR A 29 -0.69 4.31 14.78
CA THR A 29 0.68 3.75 14.78
C THR A 29 0.99 2.85 15.98
N GLY A 30 0.11 2.80 16.99
CA GLY A 30 0.29 1.95 18.17
C GLY A 30 -0.03 0.47 17.89
N ASN A 31 0.86 -0.43 18.31
CA ASN A 31 0.73 -1.89 18.11
C ASN A 31 -0.58 -2.51 18.68
N ASN A 32 -1.30 -1.81 19.57
CA ASN A 32 -2.52 -2.27 20.25
C ASN A 32 -3.76 -1.41 19.95
N SER A 33 -3.85 -0.80 18.77
CA SER A 33 -5.08 -0.13 18.35
C SER A 33 -6.22 -1.14 18.14
N PRO A 34 -7.48 -0.84 18.52
CA PRO A 34 -8.65 -1.64 18.09
C PRO A 34 -8.76 -1.80 16.56
N LEU A 35 -8.10 -0.91 15.81
CA LEU A 35 -7.96 -0.99 14.36
C LEU A 35 -6.98 -2.10 13.91
N SER A 36 -6.09 -2.58 14.78
CA SER A 36 -5.12 -3.63 14.43
C SER A 36 -5.80 -4.98 14.20
N VAL A 37 -6.78 -5.35 15.03
CA VAL A 37 -7.57 -6.58 14.89
C VAL A 37 -8.40 -6.57 13.62
N THR A 38 -9.00 -5.42 13.29
CA THR A 38 -9.79 -5.26 12.06
C THR A 38 -8.90 -5.26 10.81
N CYS A 39 -7.76 -4.57 10.83
CA CYS A 39 -6.76 -4.62 9.74
C CYS A 39 -6.25 -6.03 9.49
N GLN A 40 -5.98 -6.82 10.54
CA GLN A 40 -5.60 -8.23 10.39
C GLN A 40 -6.74 -9.05 9.74
N GLY A 41 -7.99 -8.79 10.11
CA GLY A 41 -9.16 -9.39 9.47
C GLY A 41 -9.25 -9.08 7.97
N TYR A 42 -9.05 -7.81 7.59
CA TYR A 42 -9.04 -7.41 6.18
C TYR A 42 -7.88 -8.01 5.39
N VAL A 43 -6.69 -8.08 5.99
CA VAL A 43 -5.54 -8.77 5.37
C VAL A 43 -5.86 -10.24 5.13
N LYS A 44 -6.45 -10.94 6.12
CA LYS A 44 -6.84 -12.34 5.96
C LYS A 44 -7.87 -12.53 4.84
N ILE A 45 -8.92 -11.71 4.78
CA ILE A 45 -9.90 -11.76 3.69
C ILE A 45 -9.20 -11.52 2.34
N THR A 46 -8.22 -10.61 2.33
CA THR A 46 -7.43 -10.31 1.13
C THR A 46 -6.60 -11.51 0.69
N ASP A 47 -5.96 -12.21 1.63
CA ASP A 47 -5.24 -13.45 1.37
C ASP A 47 -6.16 -14.56 0.85
N ASP A 48 -7.36 -14.71 1.43
CA ASP A 48 -8.32 -15.76 1.05
C ASP A 48 -8.76 -15.62 -0.43
N PHE A 49 -9.07 -14.40 -0.90
CA PHE A 49 -9.41 -14.20 -2.32
C PHE A 49 -8.17 -14.26 -3.22
N LEU A 50 -7.03 -13.74 -2.77
CA LEU A 50 -5.80 -13.73 -3.56
C LEU A 50 -5.33 -15.15 -3.83
N ALA A 51 -5.41 -16.03 -2.84
CA ALA A 51 -5.09 -17.45 -2.99
C ALA A 51 -5.96 -18.12 -4.06
N ALA A 52 -7.25 -17.77 -4.14
CA ALA A 52 -8.12 -18.26 -5.21
C ALA A 52 -7.67 -17.74 -6.58
N ALA A 53 -7.43 -16.44 -6.71
CA ALA A 53 -6.96 -15.83 -7.96
C ALA A 53 -5.60 -16.39 -8.41
N GLN A 54 -4.67 -16.66 -7.48
CA GLN A 54 -3.36 -17.24 -7.77
C GLN A 54 -3.48 -18.69 -8.25
N ARG A 55 -4.34 -19.51 -7.61
CA ARG A 55 -4.61 -20.88 -8.05
C ARG A 55 -5.16 -20.94 -9.46
N ASP A 56 -6.00 -19.98 -9.83
CA ASP A 56 -6.64 -19.92 -11.13
C ASP A 56 -5.76 -19.22 -12.20
N GLY A 57 -4.52 -18.84 -11.84
CA GLY A 57 -3.58 -18.14 -12.73
C GLY A 57 -3.91 -16.68 -12.99
N GLY A 58 -4.90 -16.12 -12.31
CA GLY A 58 -5.34 -14.72 -12.43
C GLY A 58 -4.51 -13.71 -11.62
N ALA A 59 -3.61 -14.18 -10.75
CA ALA A 59 -2.73 -13.33 -9.96
C ALA A 59 -1.31 -13.90 -9.84
N ARG A 60 -0.33 -13.01 -9.74
CA ARG A 60 1.10 -13.32 -9.57
C ARG A 60 1.36 -14.02 -8.22
N PRO A 61 2.09 -15.15 -8.19
CA PRO A 61 2.31 -15.94 -6.96
C PRO A 61 3.14 -15.19 -5.90
N GLU A 62 3.95 -14.22 -6.31
CA GLU A 62 4.78 -13.40 -5.42
C GLU A 62 4.00 -12.29 -4.70
N VAL A 63 2.77 -12.00 -5.12
CA VAL A 63 1.93 -10.97 -4.50
C VAL A 63 1.37 -11.49 -3.18
N ARG A 64 1.32 -10.61 -2.16
CA ARG A 64 0.79 -10.91 -0.82
C ARG A 64 -0.48 -10.12 -0.56
N GLY A 65 -1.45 -10.69 0.16
CA GLY A 65 -2.70 -9.99 0.48
C GLY A 65 -2.48 -8.77 1.35
N ARG A 66 -1.49 -8.80 2.26
CA ARG A 66 -1.07 -7.61 3.00
C ARG A 66 -0.70 -6.44 2.09
N ASP A 67 0.07 -6.71 1.03
CA ASP A 67 0.55 -5.66 0.13
C ASP A 67 -0.60 -5.11 -0.72
N LEU A 68 -1.51 -5.98 -1.18
CA LEU A 68 -2.73 -5.56 -1.88
C LEU A 68 -3.65 -4.71 -1.01
N PHE A 69 -3.83 -5.09 0.25
CA PHE A 69 -4.63 -4.31 1.21
C PHE A 69 -4.04 -2.91 1.43
N LEU A 70 -2.73 -2.82 1.63
CA LEU A 70 -2.04 -1.54 1.83
C LEU A 70 -2.12 -0.64 0.58
N VAL A 71 -1.98 -1.21 -0.61
CA VAL A 71 -2.13 -0.43 -1.86
C VAL A 71 -3.58 0.01 -2.05
N ALA A 72 -4.57 -0.83 -1.76
CA ALA A 72 -5.98 -0.45 -1.85
C ALA A 72 -6.30 0.72 -0.90
N LEU A 73 -5.75 0.71 0.33
CA LEU A 73 -5.86 1.84 1.25
C LEU A 73 -5.21 3.11 0.68
N ALA A 74 -3.99 3.01 0.14
CA ALA A 74 -3.30 4.14 -0.47
C ALA A 74 -4.11 4.76 -1.63
N ILE A 75 -4.67 3.92 -2.52
CA ILE A 75 -5.51 4.37 -3.64
C ILE A 75 -6.82 5.02 -3.14
N SER A 76 -7.42 4.50 -2.06
CA SER A 76 -8.64 5.07 -1.49
C SER A 76 -8.43 6.49 -0.96
N TRP A 77 -7.24 6.78 -0.41
CA TRP A 77 -6.87 8.12 0.05
C TRP A 77 -6.72 9.12 -1.09
N VAL A 78 -6.19 8.69 -2.24
CA VAL A 78 -5.97 9.56 -3.41
C VAL A 78 -7.27 10.21 -3.90
N ARG A 79 -8.43 9.57 -3.72
CA ARG A 79 -9.74 10.14 -4.08
C ARG A 79 -10.06 11.47 -3.38
N GLY A 80 -9.42 11.76 -2.24
CA GLY A 80 -9.60 13.00 -1.49
C GLY A 80 -8.35 13.89 -1.45
N ALA A 81 -7.28 13.54 -2.18
CA ALA A 81 -6.04 14.29 -2.16
C ALA A 81 -6.14 15.55 -3.03
N ALA A 82 -5.66 16.69 -2.52
CA ALA A 82 -5.71 17.97 -3.23
C ALA A 82 -4.96 17.99 -4.58
N MET A 83 -3.96 17.12 -4.73
CA MET A 83 -3.16 16.95 -5.95
C MET A 83 -3.74 15.94 -6.95
N ALA A 84 -4.83 15.25 -6.57
CA ALA A 84 -5.45 14.27 -7.45
C ALA A 84 -6.38 14.96 -8.45
N ASP A 85 -6.31 14.49 -9.69
CA ASP A 85 -7.26 14.82 -10.76
C ASP A 85 -8.19 13.63 -11.04
N GLU A 86 -9.10 13.78 -12.01
CA GLU A 86 -10.05 12.75 -12.40
C GLU A 86 -9.35 11.47 -12.94
N SER A 87 -8.11 11.58 -13.41
CA SER A 87 -7.33 10.48 -13.97
C SER A 87 -6.54 9.69 -12.91
N SER A 88 -6.33 10.28 -11.74
CA SER A 88 -5.42 9.76 -10.72
C SER A 88 -5.87 8.41 -10.16
N HIS A 89 -7.15 8.27 -9.80
CA HIS A 89 -7.69 6.99 -9.31
C HIS A 89 -7.67 5.86 -10.36
N PRO A 90 -8.25 6.02 -11.57
CA PRO A 90 -8.19 4.98 -12.58
C PRO A 90 -6.75 4.65 -13.02
N GLY A 91 -5.86 5.65 -13.08
CA GLY A 91 -4.44 5.45 -13.40
C GLY A 91 -3.71 4.58 -12.39
N LEU A 92 -3.88 4.84 -11.08
CA LEU A 92 -3.27 4.02 -10.03
C LEU A 92 -3.85 2.60 -9.98
N CYS A 93 -5.16 2.43 -10.24
CA CYS A 93 -5.74 1.10 -10.39
C CYS A 93 -5.15 0.33 -11.58
N ALA A 94 -4.88 1.00 -12.71
CA ALA A 94 -4.22 0.38 -13.85
C ALA A 94 -2.78 -0.03 -13.48
N LEU A 95 -2.00 0.89 -12.89
CA LEU A 95 -0.63 0.66 -12.43
C LEU A 95 -0.52 -0.56 -11.49
N LEU A 96 -1.45 -0.71 -10.55
CA LEU A 96 -1.49 -1.86 -9.64
C LEU A 96 -1.68 -3.18 -10.39
N ARG A 97 -2.54 -3.19 -11.42
CA ARG A 97 -2.85 -4.41 -12.19
C ARG A 97 -1.73 -4.79 -13.16
N THR A 98 -1.16 -3.82 -13.86
CA THR A 98 -0.23 -4.08 -14.97
C THR A 98 1.24 -3.89 -14.59
N GLY A 99 1.52 -3.23 -13.46
CA GLY A 99 2.85 -2.65 -13.22
C GLY A 99 3.08 -1.39 -14.05
N TRP A 100 4.19 -0.71 -13.78
CA TRP A 100 4.60 0.53 -14.47
C TRP A 100 5.56 0.27 -15.64
N GLU A 101 6.27 -0.86 -15.62
CA GLU A 101 7.24 -1.25 -16.65
C GLU A 101 6.54 -1.49 -17.99
N ASN A 102 7.20 -1.09 -19.08
CA ASN A 102 6.70 -1.38 -20.41
C ASN A 102 6.72 -2.91 -20.63
N PRO A 103 5.59 -3.55 -20.99
CA PRO A 103 5.56 -5.00 -21.25
C PRO A 103 6.59 -5.46 -22.30
N ASP A 104 6.96 -4.60 -23.24
CA ASP A 104 7.89 -4.94 -24.33
C ASP A 104 9.36 -5.08 -23.87
N ASP A 105 9.73 -4.48 -22.74
CA ASP A 105 11.11 -4.50 -22.20
C ASP A 105 11.47 -5.85 -21.54
N ARG A 106 10.46 -6.67 -21.20
CA ARG A 106 10.66 -8.01 -20.59
C ARG A 106 10.88 -9.12 -21.62
N SER A 107 10.61 -8.84 -22.90
CA SER A 107 10.81 -9.76 -24.04
C SER A 107 12.20 -9.66 -24.67
N ALA A 108 12.95 -8.58 -24.40
CA ALA A 108 14.31 -8.41 -24.92
C ALA A 108 15.41 -9.09 -24.07
N ASP A 109 15.04 -9.58 -22.88
CA ASP A 109 15.93 -10.23 -21.90
C ASP A 109 15.63 -11.73 -21.72
N ARG A 110 14.96 -12.37 -22.68
CA ARG A 110 14.69 -13.83 -22.66
C ARG A 110 15.15 -14.52 -23.94
#